data_AF-A0A0T0M4S4-F1
#
_entry.id   AF-A0A0T0M4S4-F1
#
_cell.length_a   1.000
_cell.length_b   1.000
_cell.length_c   1.000
_cell.angle_alpha   90.00
_cell.angle_beta   90.00
_cell.angle_gamma   90.00
#
_symmetry.space_group_name_H-M   'P 1'
#
loop_
_entity.id
_entity.type
_entity.pdbx_description
1 polymer ?
#
loop_
_entity_poly.entity_id
_entity_poly.type
_entity_poly.pdbx_seq_one_letter_code
_entity_poly.pdbx_strand_id
1 'polypeptide(L)'
;MNRQKFTEKFFMAVLILAVIKIVAIFAELFQKTFWSVIGNLAIFIVVAFIILMVVISLRDKEKTGEASGRRGSGGGNFYLETSLFDRIRNKYEDLAQKYIDEKDYTRAAKVYMNLLQDNYRGAQTLEDGGLYNEAAVVYLKKLKNKSQAASCYEKAKQYQKSIELYKQLEQKEKVGDLYRIINDNKNANSYYQMVVDDYVGNSQMVKASLIQRKKMDDPEAAQKILLQGWEENKDAFNCLNNYFVNISDLEILNEKIQFLYEKTPSDRKLIYLEAIKHEFKKDQKLQETARNIAYEIIAEKVETNTTIINELKHFNPQDEVILKDISRYKTGRNKMFLN
;
A
#
# COMPACT_ATOMS: atom_id res chain seq x y z
N MET A 1 37.94 -1.93 -30.12
CA MET A 1 37.77 -2.82 -28.95
C MET A 1 36.67 -3.83 -29.29
N ASN A 2 36.97 -5.13 -29.26
CA ASN A 2 36.09 -6.17 -29.79
C ASN A 2 34.78 -6.23 -28.97
N ARG A 3 33.61 -5.97 -29.59
CA ARG A 3 32.34 -5.77 -28.87
C ARG A 3 31.86 -7.00 -28.11
N GLN A 4 32.15 -8.21 -28.61
CA GLN A 4 31.94 -9.47 -27.88
C GLN A 4 32.72 -9.53 -26.56
N LYS A 5 33.97 -9.03 -26.54
CA LYS A 5 34.77 -8.98 -25.30
C LYS A 5 34.21 -7.97 -24.29
N PHE A 6 33.41 -6.99 -24.73
CA PHE A 6 32.76 -6.03 -23.83
C PHE A 6 31.51 -6.62 -23.20
N THR A 7 30.66 -7.30 -23.98
CA THR A 7 29.43 -7.93 -23.47
C THR A 7 29.74 -9.06 -22.48
N GLU A 8 30.77 -9.88 -22.73
CA GLU A 8 31.22 -10.91 -21.78
C GLU A 8 31.79 -10.31 -20.49
N LYS A 9 32.63 -9.27 -20.58
CA LYS A 9 33.18 -8.58 -19.39
C LYS A 9 32.11 -7.85 -18.59
N PHE A 10 31.14 -7.25 -19.28
CA PHE A 10 29.99 -6.60 -18.66
C PHE A 10 29.11 -7.61 -17.92
N PHE A 11 28.82 -8.75 -18.54
CA PHE A 11 28.05 -9.82 -17.92
C PHE A 11 28.75 -10.39 -16.67
N MET A 12 30.07 -10.60 -16.74
CA MET A 12 30.86 -11.02 -15.57
C MET A 12 30.84 -9.98 -14.46
N ALA A 13 30.94 -8.68 -14.78
CA ALA A 13 30.84 -7.61 -13.79
C ALA A 13 29.46 -7.56 -13.11
N VAL A 14 28.38 -7.74 -13.86
CA VAL A 14 27.01 -7.79 -13.33
C VAL A 14 26.80 -9.01 -12.42
N LEU A 15 27.34 -10.18 -12.79
CA LEU A 15 27.30 -11.38 -11.96
C LEU A 15 28.05 -11.20 -10.63
N ILE A 16 29.24 -10.60 -10.67
CA ILE A 16 30.03 -10.31 -9.46
C ILE A 16 29.26 -9.35 -8.54
N LEU A 17 28.65 -8.29 -9.09
CA LEU A 17 27.83 -7.35 -8.32
C LEU A 17 26.58 -8.02 -7.73
N ALA A 18 25.97 -8.96 -8.45
CA ALA A 18 24.83 -9.71 -7.94
C ALA A 18 25.23 -10.62 -6.76
N VAL A 19 26.37 -11.31 -6.84
CA VAL A 19 26.88 -12.15 -5.75
C VAL A 19 27.22 -11.31 -4.51
N ILE A 20 27.91 -10.18 -4.68
CA ILE A 20 28.20 -9.25 -3.58
C ILE A 20 26.91 -8.76 -2.90
N LYS A 21 25.88 -8.46 -3.70
CA LYS A 21 24.58 -8.02 -3.18
C LYS A 21 23.85 -9.12 -2.41
N ILE A 22 23.92 -10.37 -2.86
CA ILE A 22 23.34 -11.52 -2.16
C ILE A 22 24.04 -11.72 -0.80
N VAL A 23 25.38 -11.63 -0.76
CA VAL A 23 26.14 -11.73 0.50
C VAL A 23 25.78 -10.58 1.46
N ALA A 24 25.61 -9.35 0.95
CA ALA A 24 25.16 -8.22 1.76
C ALA A 24 23.74 -8.41 2.33
N ILE A 25 22.82 -8.97 1.54
CA ILE A 25 21.46 -9.29 2.00
C ILE A 25 21.48 -10.39 3.08
N PHE A 26 22.37 -11.38 2.95
CA PHE A 26 22.57 -12.41 3.97
C PHE A 26 23.12 -11.83 5.29
N ALA A 27 23.96 -10.80 5.23
CA ALA A 27 24.44 -10.10 6.43
C ALA A 27 23.33 -9.29 7.13
N GLU A 28 22.38 -8.72 6.37
CA GLU A 28 21.22 -7.99 6.91
C GLU A 28 20.20 -8.90 7.63
N LEU A 29 20.25 -10.21 7.39
CA LEU A 29 19.37 -11.22 7.97
C LEU A 29 19.55 -11.38 9.49
N PHE A 30 20.67 -10.89 10.05
CA PHE A 30 20.94 -10.88 11.48
C PHE A 30 20.45 -9.63 12.22
N GLN A 31 20.01 -8.57 11.52
CA GLN A 31 19.61 -7.29 12.15
C GLN A 31 18.23 -6.76 11.74
N LYS A 32 17.64 -7.24 10.65
CA LYS A 32 16.34 -6.77 10.13
C LYS A 32 15.28 -7.88 10.17
N THR A 33 14.01 -7.49 10.26
CA THR A 33 12.86 -8.41 10.27
C THR A 33 12.79 -9.21 8.96
N PHE A 34 12.54 -10.52 9.07
CA PHE A 34 12.49 -11.49 7.95
C PHE A 34 11.69 -11.01 6.73
N TRP A 35 10.56 -10.35 6.94
CA TRP A 35 9.70 -9.81 5.88
C TRP A 35 10.31 -8.64 5.10
N SER A 36 11.12 -7.78 5.76
CA SER A 36 11.84 -6.70 5.07
C SER A 36 12.95 -7.24 4.18
N VAL A 37 13.61 -8.31 4.61
CA VAL A 37 14.66 -8.98 3.84
C VAL A 37 14.06 -9.69 2.61
N ILE A 38 12.91 -10.34 2.76
CA ILE A 38 12.16 -10.95 1.65
C ILE A 38 11.67 -9.90 0.65
N GLY A 39 11.14 -8.76 1.13
CA GLY A 39 10.70 -7.67 0.26
C GLY A 39 11.84 -7.11 -0.60
N ASN A 40 13.01 -6.86 0.00
CA ASN A 40 14.18 -6.39 -0.73
C ASN A 40 14.72 -7.44 -1.72
N LEU A 41 14.67 -8.74 -1.36
CA LEU A 41 15.05 -9.84 -2.24
C LEU A 41 14.12 -9.92 -3.47
N ALA A 42 12.80 -9.78 -3.27
CA ALA A 42 11.83 -9.80 -4.36
C ALA A 42 12.06 -8.64 -5.35
N ILE A 43 12.30 -7.43 -4.85
CA ILE A 43 12.63 -6.26 -5.68
C ILE A 43 13.93 -6.50 -6.46
N PHE A 44 14.96 -7.05 -5.81
CA PHE A 44 16.22 -7.38 -6.47
C PHE A 44 16.05 -8.42 -7.58
N ILE A 45 15.24 -9.46 -7.37
CA ILE A 45 14.94 -10.49 -8.38
C ILE A 45 14.20 -9.86 -9.57
N VAL A 46 13.23 -8.99 -9.34
CA VAL A 46 12.51 -8.28 -10.42
C VAL A 46 13.46 -7.41 -11.24
N VAL A 47 14.33 -6.63 -10.58
CA VAL A 47 15.32 -5.80 -11.28
C VAL A 47 16.33 -6.65 -12.05
N ALA A 48 16.82 -7.75 -11.46
CA ALA A 48 17.71 -8.69 -12.14
C ALA A 48 17.04 -9.34 -13.36
N PHE A 49 15.76 -9.68 -13.27
CA PHE A 49 14.98 -10.22 -14.38
C PHE A 49 14.80 -9.21 -15.51
N ILE A 50 14.53 -7.94 -15.19
CA ILE A 50 14.45 -6.86 -16.19
C ILE A 50 15.80 -6.67 -16.89
N ILE A 51 16.90 -6.65 -16.14
CA ILE A 51 18.25 -6.54 -16.73
C ILE A 51 18.55 -7.76 -17.61
N LEU A 52 18.18 -8.97 -17.19
CA LEU A 52 18.36 -10.19 -17.99
C LEU A 52 17.54 -10.16 -19.28
N MET A 53 16.29 -9.71 -19.23
CA MET A 53 15.43 -9.50 -20.41
C MET A 53 16.05 -8.51 -21.40
N VAL A 54 16.59 -7.39 -20.91
CA VAL A 54 17.29 -6.39 -21.74
C VAL A 54 18.55 -6.99 -22.36
N VAL A 55 19.34 -7.76 -21.60
CA VAL A 55 20.54 -8.42 -22.11
C VAL A 55 20.21 -9.48 -23.17
N ILE A 56 19.16 -10.28 -22.98
CA ILE A 56 18.70 -11.25 -23.99
C ILE A 56 18.24 -10.54 -25.27
N SER A 57 17.47 -9.46 -25.14
CA SER A 57 17.03 -8.65 -26.27
C SER A 57 18.20 -8.00 -27.05
N LEU A 58 19.25 -7.57 -26.33
CA LEU A 58 20.48 -7.07 -26.96
C LEU A 58 21.30 -8.19 -27.62
N ARG A 59 21.31 -9.40 -27.04
CA ARG A 59 22.01 -10.58 -27.60
C ARG A 59 21.33 -11.13 -28.87
N ASP A 60 20.00 -11.06 -28.95
CA ASP A 60 19.25 -11.42 -30.16
C ASP A 60 19.44 -10.41 -31.30
N LYS A 61 19.63 -9.12 -30.96
CA LYS A 61 20.09 -8.10 -31.92
C LYS A 61 21.55 -8.30 -32.36
N GLU A 62 22.39 -8.93 -31.55
CA GLU A 62 23.77 -9.29 -31.92
C GLU A 62 23.83 -10.52 -32.85
N LYS A 63 22.99 -11.54 -32.64
CA LYS A 63 22.94 -12.75 -33.50
C LYS A 63 22.39 -12.51 -34.90
N THR A 64 21.69 -11.41 -35.11
CA THR A 64 21.10 -11.04 -36.42
C THR A 64 22.06 -10.23 -37.30
N GLY A 65 23.25 -9.87 -36.81
CA GLY A 65 24.26 -9.09 -37.53
C GLY A 65 25.34 -9.89 -38.27
N GLU A 66 25.50 -11.18 -38.03
CA GLU A 66 26.54 -12.02 -38.66
C GLU A 66 26.00 -13.39 -39.08
N ALA A 67 25.21 -13.45 -40.15
CA ALA A 67 24.94 -14.69 -40.87
C ALA A 67 24.44 -14.43 -42.30
N SER A 68 25.26 -13.77 -43.12
CA SER A 68 25.14 -13.89 -44.57
C SER A 68 25.87 -15.18 -45.02
N GLY A 69 25.13 -16.22 -45.40
CA GLY A 69 25.75 -17.35 -46.11
C GLY A 69 25.08 -18.72 -46.02
N ARG A 70 24.13 -18.94 -46.94
CA ARG A 70 23.76 -20.21 -47.60
C ARG A 70 22.91 -21.27 -46.86
N ARG A 71 21.68 -21.36 -47.40
CA ARG A 71 20.99 -22.55 -47.92
C ARG A 71 20.71 -23.69 -46.92
N GLY A 72 19.57 -23.57 -46.26
CA GLY A 72 18.65 -24.69 -46.03
C GLY A 72 17.35 -24.40 -46.80
N SER A 73 17.06 -25.24 -47.78
CA SER A 73 15.89 -25.19 -48.65
C SER A 73 14.61 -25.46 -47.87
N GLY A 74 13.60 -24.59 -47.99
CA GLY A 74 12.26 -24.80 -47.43
C GLY A 74 11.60 -23.53 -46.89
N GLY A 75 11.55 -22.45 -47.69
CA GLY A 75 10.95 -21.18 -47.28
C GLY A 75 10.34 -20.45 -48.47
N GLY A 76 9.00 -20.40 -48.49
CA GLY A 76 8.23 -19.70 -49.52
C GLY A 76 6.76 -19.62 -49.11
N ASN A 77 6.47 -19.02 -47.95
CA ASN A 77 5.11 -18.55 -47.61
C ASN A 77 5.04 -17.61 -46.39
N PHE A 78 6.00 -17.69 -45.46
CA PHE A 78 5.88 -17.02 -44.15
C PHE A 78 5.81 -15.47 -44.22
N TYR A 79 6.62 -14.80 -45.03
CA TYR A 79 6.65 -13.33 -45.10
C TYR A 79 5.45 -12.71 -45.84
N LEU A 80 4.90 -13.40 -46.84
CA LEU A 80 3.72 -12.92 -47.57
C LEU A 80 2.48 -13.01 -46.67
N GLU A 81 2.38 -14.10 -45.91
CA GLU A 81 1.29 -14.41 -45.00
C GLU A 81 1.23 -13.43 -43.81
N THR A 82 2.37 -13.06 -43.20
CA THR A 82 2.40 -12.04 -42.13
C THR A 82 1.87 -10.69 -42.64
N SER A 83 2.32 -10.25 -43.82
CA SER A 83 1.88 -8.96 -44.38
C SER A 83 0.39 -8.92 -44.74
N LEU A 84 -0.19 -10.07 -45.10
CA LEU A 84 -1.60 -10.20 -45.41
C LEU A 84 -2.45 -10.26 -44.14
N PHE A 85 -1.99 -10.99 -43.12
CA PHE A 85 -2.61 -11.04 -41.80
C PHE A 85 -2.65 -9.65 -41.16
N ASP A 86 -1.55 -8.90 -41.20
CA ASP A 86 -1.50 -7.54 -40.67
C ASP A 86 -2.46 -6.59 -41.39
N ARG A 87 -2.58 -6.70 -42.72
CA ARG A 87 -3.56 -5.91 -43.49
C ARG A 87 -5.01 -6.25 -43.12
N ILE A 88 -5.32 -7.53 -42.92
CA ILE A 88 -6.67 -7.96 -42.51
C ILE A 88 -6.97 -7.46 -41.09
N ARG A 89 -6.00 -7.61 -40.18
CA ARG A 89 -6.11 -7.10 -38.82
C ARG A 89 -6.39 -5.60 -38.81
N ASN A 90 -5.59 -4.82 -39.54
CA ASN A 90 -5.77 -3.36 -39.63
C ASN A 90 -7.16 -2.99 -40.15
N LYS A 91 -7.67 -3.69 -41.18
CA LYS A 91 -9.04 -3.45 -41.66
C LYS A 91 -10.11 -3.68 -40.60
N TYR A 92 -9.95 -4.68 -39.74
CA TYR A 92 -10.89 -4.93 -38.65
C TYR A 92 -10.71 -3.96 -37.49
N GLU A 93 -9.50 -3.51 -37.20
CA GLU A 93 -9.23 -2.43 -36.24
C GLU A 93 -9.90 -1.14 -36.69
N ASP A 94 -9.72 -0.73 -37.95
CA ASP A 94 -10.36 0.45 -38.54
C ASP A 94 -11.89 0.34 -38.50
N LEU A 95 -12.43 -0.85 -38.78
CA LEU A 95 -13.87 -1.11 -38.72
C LEU A 95 -14.40 -0.99 -37.29
N ALA A 96 -13.69 -1.55 -36.31
CA ALA A 96 -14.05 -1.45 -34.90
C ALA A 96 -14.01 0.02 -34.43
N GLN A 97 -12.96 0.75 -34.81
CA GLN A 97 -12.83 2.17 -34.49
C GLN A 97 -13.95 3.00 -35.10
N LYS A 98 -14.31 2.76 -36.36
CA LYS A 98 -15.45 3.42 -37.01
C LYS A 98 -16.75 3.20 -36.22
N TYR A 99 -17.01 1.99 -35.74
CA TYR A 99 -18.18 1.73 -34.90
C TYR A 99 -18.11 2.44 -33.54
N ILE A 100 -16.92 2.57 -32.94
CA ILE A 100 -16.74 3.37 -31.71
C ILE A 100 -17.05 4.85 -31.98
N ASP A 101 -16.55 5.40 -33.09
CA ASP A 101 -16.78 6.80 -33.47
C ASP A 101 -18.28 7.08 -33.73
N GLU A 102 -19.00 6.09 -34.26
CA GLU A 102 -20.46 6.07 -34.40
C GLU A 102 -21.22 5.80 -33.09
N LYS A 103 -20.51 5.59 -31.97
CA LYS A 103 -21.03 5.19 -30.65
C LYS A 103 -21.76 3.85 -30.63
N ASP A 104 -21.52 3.00 -31.61
CA ASP A 104 -22.00 1.61 -31.64
C ASP A 104 -20.99 0.65 -31.01
N TYR A 105 -20.89 0.75 -29.70
CA TYR A 105 -19.99 -0.08 -28.89
C TYR A 105 -20.30 -1.57 -28.97
N THR A 106 -21.55 -1.96 -29.25
CA THR A 106 -21.93 -3.37 -29.38
C THR A 106 -21.35 -3.99 -30.66
N ARG A 107 -21.46 -3.29 -31.79
CA ARG A 107 -20.86 -3.76 -33.05
C ARG A 107 -19.34 -3.72 -32.98
N ALA A 108 -18.75 -2.65 -32.43
CA ALA A 108 -17.30 -2.57 -32.22
C ALA A 108 -16.77 -3.75 -31.40
N ALA A 109 -17.41 -4.04 -30.26
CA ALA A 109 -17.02 -5.15 -29.40
C ALA A 109 -17.14 -6.52 -30.09
N LYS A 110 -18.17 -6.73 -30.93
CA LYS A 110 -18.31 -7.95 -31.74
C LYS A 110 -17.17 -8.09 -32.75
N VAL A 111 -16.71 -7.00 -33.37
CA VAL A 111 -15.54 -7.02 -34.25
C VAL A 111 -14.29 -7.44 -33.48
N TYR A 112 -14.03 -6.83 -32.32
CA TYR A 112 -12.90 -7.22 -31.47
C TYR A 112 -12.96 -8.69 -31.03
N MET A 113 -14.10 -9.15 -30.52
CA MET A 113 -14.24 -10.51 -29.98
C MET A 113 -14.24 -11.60 -31.06
N ASN A 114 -14.95 -11.38 -32.18
CA ASN A 114 -15.21 -12.44 -33.15
C ASN A 114 -14.24 -12.41 -34.32
N LEU A 115 -13.81 -11.22 -34.78
CA LEU A 115 -12.93 -11.09 -35.95
C LEU A 115 -11.47 -10.97 -35.53
N LEU A 116 -11.18 -10.18 -34.50
CA LEU A 116 -9.82 -10.00 -33.99
C LEU A 116 -9.45 -11.01 -32.88
N GLN A 117 -10.41 -11.81 -32.41
CA GLN A 117 -10.25 -12.76 -31.29
C GLN A 117 -9.73 -12.11 -29.98
N ASP A 118 -9.90 -10.79 -29.86
CA ASP A 118 -9.49 -10.01 -28.69
C ASP A 118 -10.69 -9.80 -27.76
N ASN A 119 -10.89 -10.78 -26.87
CA ASN A 119 -11.99 -10.73 -25.91
C ASN A 119 -11.81 -9.61 -24.87
N TYR A 120 -10.57 -9.19 -24.59
CA TYR A 120 -10.30 -8.14 -23.62
C TYR A 120 -10.71 -6.77 -24.17
N ARG A 121 -10.22 -6.41 -25.37
CA ARG A 121 -10.60 -5.15 -26.03
C ARG A 121 -12.09 -5.12 -26.34
N GLY A 122 -12.68 -6.26 -26.69
CA GLY A 122 -14.13 -6.38 -26.82
C GLY A 122 -14.89 -6.05 -25.52
N ALA A 123 -14.49 -6.62 -24.39
CA ALA A 123 -15.09 -6.32 -23.08
C ALA A 123 -14.90 -4.86 -22.68
N GLN A 124 -13.69 -4.32 -22.88
CA GLN A 124 -13.37 -2.93 -22.57
C GLN A 124 -14.19 -1.97 -23.43
N THR A 125 -14.36 -2.25 -24.72
CA THR A 125 -15.21 -1.43 -25.62
C THR A 125 -16.66 -1.39 -25.15
N LEU A 126 -17.19 -2.51 -24.63
CA LEU A 126 -18.52 -2.54 -24.01
C LEU A 126 -18.57 -1.70 -22.74
N GLU A 127 -17.56 -1.80 -21.88
CA GLU A 127 -17.44 -1.02 -20.66
C GLU A 127 -17.37 0.49 -20.94
N ASP A 128 -16.56 0.90 -21.91
CA ASP A 128 -16.42 2.30 -22.36
C ASP A 128 -17.75 2.84 -22.92
N GLY A 129 -18.55 1.98 -23.54
CA GLY A 129 -19.90 2.28 -24.01
C GLY A 129 -20.98 2.28 -22.93
N GLY A 130 -20.63 2.01 -21.66
CA GLY A 130 -21.58 1.89 -20.55
C GLY A 130 -22.42 0.60 -20.56
N LEU A 131 -22.10 -0.36 -21.41
CA LEU A 131 -22.75 -1.67 -21.55
C LEU A 131 -22.17 -2.66 -20.53
N TYR A 132 -22.28 -2.30 -19.25
CA TYR A 132 -21.59 -2.98 -18.16
C TYR A 132 -22.06 -4.42 -17.93
N ASN A 133 -23.33 -4.75 -18.18
CA ASN A 133 -23.84 -6.11 -18.01
C ASN A 133 -23.21 -7.07 -19.03
N GLU A 134 -23.13 -6.63 -20.28
CA GLU A 134 -22.55 -7.35 -21.39
C GLU A 134 -21.04 -7.51 -21.19
N ALA A 135 -20.35 -6.44 -20.79
CA ALA A 135 -18.93 -6.47 -20.44
C ALA A 135 -18.65 -7.48 -19.31
N ALA A 136 -19.48 -7.48 -18.25
CA ALA A 136 -19.35 -8.42 -17.13
C ALA A 136 -19.46 -9.89 -17.58
N VAL A 137 -20.38 -10.20 -18.49
CA VAL A 137 -20.54 -11.56 -19.04
C VAL A 137 -19.31 -11.97 -19.84
N VAL A 138 -18.73 -11.07 -20.63
CA VAL A 138 -17.49 -11.33 -21.38
C VAL A 138 -16.32 -11.58 -20.42
N TYR A 139 -16.13 -10.69 -19.44
CA TYR A 139 -15.10 -10.84 -18.40
C TYR A 139 -15.23 -12.17 -17.66
N LEU A 140 -16.44 -12.57 -17.27
CA LEU A 140 -16.66 -13.80 -16.51
C LEU A 140 -16.52 -15.06 -17.37
N LYS A 141 -17.17 -15.11 -18.54
CA LYS A 141 -17.29 -16.35 -19.33
C LYS A 141 -16.08 -16.59 -20.23
N LYS A 142 -15.58 -15.55 -20.90
CA LYS A 142 -14.50 -15.67 -21.90
C LYS A 142 -13.12 -15.43 -21.29
N LEU A 143 -12.99 -14.38 -20.47
CA LEU A 143 -11.70 -14.00 -19.87
C LEU A 143 -11.45 -14.66 -18.50
N LYS A 144 -12.46 -15.28 -17.90
CA LYS A 144 -12.43 -15.86 -16.55
C LYS A 144 -11.97 -14.87 -15.47
N ASN A 145 -12.12 -13.57 -15.71
CA ASN A 145 -11.74 -12.51 -14.80
C ASN A 145 -12.93 -12.14 -13.90
N LYS A 146 -13.01 -12.78 -12.74
CA LYS A 146 -14.08 -12.52 -11.75
C LYS A 146 -14.02 -11.09 -11.20
N SER A 147 -12.83 -10.50 -11.05
CA SER A 147 -12.67 -9.17 -10.48
C SER A 147 -13.25 -8.09 -11.39
N GLN A 148 -12.88 -8.10 -12.67
CA GLN A 148 -13.45 -7.15 -13.64
C GLN A 148 -14.95 -7.38 -13.86
N ALA A 149 -15.40 -8.64 -13.87
CA ALA A 149 -16.82 -8.96 -13.95
C ALA A 149 -17.61 -8.42 -12.75
N ALA A 150 -17.09 -8.55 -11.53
CA ALA A 150 -17.71 -8.00 -10.33
C ALA A 150 -17.83 -6.48 -10.41
N SER A 151 -16.75 -5.78 -10.77
CA SER A 151 -16.76 -4.33 -10.95
C SER A 151 -17.77 -3.88 -12.01
N CYS A 152 -17.86 -4.59 -13.15
CA CYS A 152 -18.85 -4.29 -14.17
C CYS A 152 -20.29 -4.50 -13.67
N TYR A 153 -20.59 -5.60 -12.95
CA TYR A 153 -21.91 -5.80 -12.37
C TYR A 153 -22.26 -4.73 -11.32
N GLU A 154 -21.29 -4.27 -10.54
CA GLU A 154 -21.47 -3.14 -9.62
C GLU A 154 -21.84 -1.86 -10.37
N LYS A 155 -21.09 -1.50 -11.42
CA LYS A 155 -21.39 -0.34 -12.29
C LYS A 155 -22.76 -0.46 -12.95
N ALA A 156 -23.18 -1.68 -13.31
CA ALA A 156 -24.50 -2.00 -13.84
C ALA A 156 -25.62 -2.01 -12.78
N LYS A 157 -25.32 -1.70 -11.50
CA LYS A 157 -26.23 -1.81 -10.36
C LYS A 157 -26.80 -3.22 -10.12
N GLN A 158 -26.15 -4.25 -10.67
CA GLN A 158 -26.45 -5.66 -10.42
C GLN A 158 -25.74 -6.13 -9.14
N TYR A 159 -26.06 -5.50 -8.01
CA TYR A 159 -25.31 -5.67 -6.76
C TYR A 159 -25.28 -7.11 -6.26
N GLN A 160 -26.36 -7.89 -6.42
CA GLN A 160 -26.38 -9.29 -5.99
C GLN A 160 -25.35 -10.14 -6.73
N LYS A 161 -25.26 -10.01 -8.06
CA LYS A 161 -24.24 -10.71 -8.87
C LYS A 161 -22.82 -10.26 -8.51
N SER A 162 -22.65 -8.96 -8.25
CA SER A 162 -21.37 -8.42 -7.81
C SER A 162 -20.96 -8.96 -6.43
N ILE A 163 -21.89 -9.05 -5.49
CA ILE A 163 -21.69 -9.60 -4.15
C ILE A 163 -21.22 -11.06 -4.25
N GLU A 164 -21.90 -11.90 -5.03
CA GLU A 164 -21.52 -13.30 -5.22
C GLU A 164 -20.08 -13.45 -5.73
N LEU A 165 -19.67 -12.61 -6.69
CA LEU A 165 -18.30 -12.64 -7.22
C LEU A 165 -17.29 -12.12 -6.21
N TYR A 166 -17.57 -11.02 -5.50
CA TYR A 166 -16.65 -10.48 -4.49
C TYR A 166 -16.51 -11.41 -3.27
N LYS A 167 -17.55 -12.18 -2.91
CA LYS A 167 -17.45 -13.25 -1.91
C LYS A 167 -16.44 -14.33 -2.34
N GLN A 168 -16.50 -14.76 -3.59
CA GLN A 168 -15.56 -15.74 -4.14
C GLN A 168 -14.12 -15.21 -4.25
N LEU A 169 -13.97 -13.89 -4.31
CA LEU A 169 -12.67 -13.20 -4.32
C LEU A 169 -12.18 -12.84 -2.91
N GLU A 170 -12.93 -13.23 -1.87
CA GLU A 170 -12.64 -12.91 -0.46
C GLU A 170 -12.50 -11.40 -0.17
N GLN A 171 -13.11 -10.55 -1.00
CA GLN A 171 -13.11 -9.09 -0.81
C GLN A 171 -14.20 -8.68 0.19
N LYS A 172 -14.03 -9.09 1.45
CA LYS A 172 -15.01 -8.96 2.53
C LYS A 172 -15.51 -7.52 2.73
N GLU A 173 -14.60 -6.54 2.73
CA GLU A 173 -14.98 -5.13 2.89
C GLU A 173 -15.88 -4.65 1.75
N LYS A 174 -15.54 -5.02 0.51
CA LYS A 174 -16.32 -4.65 -0.67
C LYS A 174 -17.71 -5.30 -0.66
N VAL A 175 -17.80 -6.55 -0.18
CA VAL A 175 -19.08 -7.22 0.03
C VAL A 175 -19.93 -6.46 1.05
N GLY A 176 -19.33 -6.03 2.17
CA GLY A 176 -20.00 -5.19 3.17
C GLY A 176 -20.51 -3.87 2.58
N ASP A 177 -19.69 -3.19 1.76
CA ASP A 177 -20.06 -1.94 1.08
C ASP A 177 -21.28 -2.12 0.17
N LEU A 178 -21.31 -3.22 -0.59
CA LEU A 178 -22.44 -3.52 -1.48
C LEU A 178 -23.71 -3.88 -0.71
N TYR A 179 -23.60 -4.62 0.40
CA TYR A 179 -24.74 -4.87 1.28
C TYR A 179 -25.31 -3.57 1.87
N ARG A 180 -24.44 -2.63 2.24
CA ARG A 180 -24.87 -1.30 2.70
C ARG A 180 -25.64 -0.54 1.62
N ILE A 181 -25.18 -0.58 0.36
CA ILE A 181 -25.86 0.08 -0.77
C ILE A 181 -27.28 -0.46 -0.99
N ILE A 182 -27.51 -1.75 -0.78
CA ILE A 182 -28.84 -2.36 -0.91
C ILE A 182 -29.64 -2.34 0.41
N ASN A 183 -29.21 -1.56 1.39
CA ASN A 183 -29.84 -1.38 2.72
C ASN A 183 -29.91 -2.67 3.58
N ASP A 184 -29.05 -3.66 3.31
CA ASP A 184 -28.92 -4.86 4.13
C ASP A 184 -27.84 -4.65 5.21
N ASN A 185 -28.18 -3.83 6.20
CA ASN A 185 -27.25 -3.44 7.27
C ASN A 185 -26.75 -4.64 8.09
N LYS A 186 -27.58 -5.68 8.24
CA LYS A 186 -27.21 -6.88 9.01
C LYS A 186 -26.07 -7.63 8.34
N ASN A 187 -26.21 -7.93 7.04
CA ASN A 187 -25.15 -8.62 6.31
C ASN A 187 -23.93 -7.71 6.11
N ALA A 188 -24.13 -6.40 5.90
CA ALA A 188 -23.02 -5.45 5.84
C ALA A 188 -22.16 -5.49 7.10
N ASN A 189 -22.77 -5.38 8.29
CA ASN A 189 -22.07 -5.42 9.57
C ASN A 189 -21.41 -6.78 9.82
N SER A 190 -22.01 -7.89 9.39
CA SER A 190 -21.36 -9.21 9.50
C SER A 190 -20.06 -9.28 8.69
N TYR A 191 -20.07 -8.78 7.45
CA TYR A 191 -18.86 -8.76 6.62
C TYR A 191 -17.82 -7.75 7.11
N TYR A 192 -18.25 -6.58 7.59
CA TYR A 192 -17.33 -5.61 8.21
C TYR A 192 -16.70 -6.16 9.49
N GLN A 193 -17.44 -6.90 10.31
CA GLN A 193 -16.87 -7.53 11.50
C GLN A 193 -15.76 -8.52 11.12
N MET A 194 -15.93 -9.31 10.06
CA MET A 194 -14.84 -10.19 9.57
C MET A 194 -13.59 -9.39 9.16
N VAL A 195 -13.76 -8.20 8.56
CA VAL A 195 -12.64 -7.33 8.20
C VAL A 195 -11.97 -6.74 9.46
N VAL A 196 -12.77 -6.35 10.45
CA VAL A 196 -12.26 -5.89 11.76
C VAL A 196 -11.45 -6.99 12.42
N ASP A 197 -11.96 -8.22 12.45
CA ASP A 197 -11.29 -9.38 13.05
C ASP A 197 -9.97 -9.69 12.32
N ASP A 198 -9.96 -9.67 10.98
CA ASP A 198 -8.75 -9.83 10.18
C ASP A 198 -7.72 -8.74 10.51
N TYR A 199 -8.13 -7.47 10.63
CA TYR A 199 -7.23 -6.37 10.96
C TYR A 199 -6.69 -6.46 12.39
N VAL A 200 -7.53 -6.79 13.38
CA VAL A 200 -7.10 -6.97 14.77
C VAL A 200 -6.14 -8.15 14.88
N GLY A 201 -6.45 -9.28 14.23
CA GLY A 201 -5.57 -10.45 14.17
C GLY A 201 -4.20 -10.15 13.57
N ASN A 202 -4.14 -9.24 12.60
CA ASN A 202 -2.89 -8.76 11.98
C ASN A 202 -2.29 -7.53 12.67
N SER A 203 -2.75 -7.16 13.89
CA SER A 203 -2.28 -5.99 14.65
C SER A 203 -2.44 -4.64 13.93
N GLN A 204 -3.32 -4.55 12.93
CA GLN A 204 -3.67 -3.33 12.20
C GLN A 204 -4.80 -2.57 12.92
N MET A 205 -4.58 -2.23 14.19
CA MET A 205 -5.60 -1.72 15.12
C MET A 205 -6.27 -0.42 14.64
N VAL A 206 -5.49 0.51 14.08
CA VAL A 206 -6.04 1.76 13.54
C VAL A 206 -7.00 1.48 12.37
N LYS A 207 -6.66 0.56 11.47
CA LYS A 207 -7.56 0.20 10.35
C LYS A 207 -8.84 -0.46 10.84
N ALA A 208 -8.75 -1.37 11.80
CA ALA A 208 -9.90 -1.99 12.45
C ALA A 208 -10.84 -0.94 13.07
N SER A 209 -10.28 0.02 13.81
CA SER A 209 -11.05 1.12 14.41
C SER A 209 -11.78 1.99 13.38
N LEU A 210 -11.17 2.20 12.20
CA LEU A 210 -11.78 2.98 11.12
C LEU A 210 -12.99 2.27 10.51
N ILE A 211 -12.93 0.94 10.35
CA ILE A 211 -14.09 0.16 9.89
C ILE A 211 -15.24 0.26 10.89
N GLN A 212 -14.97 0.05 12.19
CA GLN A 212 -16.00 0.18 13.23
C GLN A 212 -16.64 1.57 13.22
N ARG A 213 -15.82 2.62 13.30
CA ARG A 213 -16.31 4.00 13.40
C ARG A 213 -17.03 4.48 12.14
N LYS A 214 -16.48 4.21 10.95
CA LYS A 214 -16.97 4.82 9.70
C LYS A 214 -17.93 3.95 8.93
N LYS A 215 -17.79 2.61 8.99
CA LYS A 215 -18.62 1.69 8.20
C LYS A 215 -19.69 0.98 9.02
N MET A 216 -19.44 0.77 10.31
CA MET A 216 -20.40 0.14 11.23
C MET A 216 -21.15 1.15 12.11
N ASP A 217 -20.72 2.42 12.09
CA ASP A 217 -21.28 3.52 12.91
C ASP A 217 -21.18 3.22 14.41
N ASP A 218 -20.09 2.57 14.83
CA ASP A 218 -19.81 2.21 16.21
C ASP A 218 -18.51 2.89 16.70
N PRO A 219 -18.58 4.18 17.10
CA PRO A 219 -17.43 4.91 17.61
C PRO A 219 -16.92 4.35 18.96
N GLU A 220 -17.79 3.73 19.76
CA GLU A 220 -17.39 3.15 21.05
C GLU A 220 -16.53 1.90 20.87
N ALA A 221 -16.92 0.99 19.98
CA ALA A 221 -16.11 -0.18 19.63
C ALA A 221 -14.78 0.24 18.99
N ALA A 222 -14.78 1.29 18.16
CA ALA A 222 -13.55 1.83 17.60
C ALA A 222 -12.58 2.34 18.67
N GLN A 223 -13.09 3.05 19.69
CA GLN A 223 -12.26 3.50 20.82
C GLN A 223 -11.68 2.34 21.63
N LYS A 224 -12.45 1.26 21.83
CA LYS A 224 -11.96 0.04 22.51
C LYS A 224 -10.80 -0.61 21.75
N ILE A 225 -10.89 -0.71 20.42
CA ILE A 225 -9.81 -1.27 19.59
C ILE A 225 -8.54 -0.41 19.66
N LEU A 226 -8.69 0.93 19.62
CA LEU A 226 -7.54 1.84 19.73
C LEU A 226 -6.88 1.73 21.11
N LEU A 227 -7.67 1.65 22.17
CA LEU A 227 -7.15 1.47 23.52
C LEU A 227 -6.43 0.13 23.67
N GLN A 228 -7.00 -0.95 23.14
CA GLN A 228 -6.35 -2.26 23.10
C GLN A 228 -5.00 -2.19 22.36
N GLY A 229 -4.94 -1.50 21.22
CA GLY A 229 -3.70 -1.32 20.47
C GLY A 229 -2.62 -0.57 21.25
N TRP A 230 -3.01 0.45 22.03
CA TRP A 230 -2.11 1.13 22.97
C TRP A 230 -1.62 0.19 24.09
N GLU A 231 -2.53 -0.52 24.74
CA GLU A 231 -2.24 -1.40 25.88
C GLU A 231 -1.38 -2.62 25.50
N GLU A 232 -1.56 -3.15 24.29
CA GLU A 232 -0.80 -4.29 23.76
C GLU A 232 0.47 -3.87 23.00
N ASN A 233 0.79 -2.56 22.98
CA ASN A 233 1.94 -2.00 22.25
C ASN A 233 1.93 -2.29 20.73
N LYS A 234 0.75 -2.35 20.11
CA LYS A 234 0.55 -2.58 18.68
C LYS A 234 0.30 -1.25 17.99
N ASP A 235 1.33 -0.74 17.32
CA ASP A 235 1.32 0.60 16.72
C ASP A 235 0.87 1.69 17.73
N ALA A 236 1.44 1.61 18.93
CA ALA A 236 0.95 2.25 20.14
C ALA A 236 0.76 3.77 19.99
N PHE A 237 1.70 4.44 19.32
CA PHE A 237 1.60 5.88 19.07
C PHE A 237 0.36 6.22 18.24
N ASN A 238 0.18 5.57 17.10
CA ASN A 238 -0.94 5.87 16.21
C ASN A 238 -2.27 5.49 16.86
N CYS A 239 -2.32 4.40 17.62
CA CYS A 239 -3.48 4.00 18.40
C CYS A 239 -3.87 5.06 19.43
N LEU A 240 -2.92 5.52 20.26
CA LEU A 240 -3.16 6.52 21.29
C LEU A 240 -3.52 7.89 20.69
N ASN A 241 -2.81 8.31 19.65
CA ASN A 241 -3.11 9.57 18.95
C ASN A 241 -4.51 9.55 18.32
N ASN A 242 -4.91 8.47 17.66
CA ASN A 242 -6.26 8.36 17.12
C ASN A 242 -7.32 8.26 18.23
N TYR A 243 -7.00 7.62 19.37
CA TYR A 243 -7.89 7.56 20.53
C TYR A 243 -8.24 8.97 21.03
N PHE A 244 -7.22 9.82 21.23
CA PHE A 244 -7.40 11.21 21.64
C PHE A 244 -8.13 12.05 20.59
N VAL A 245 -7.74 11.93 19.32
CA VAL A 245 -8.38 12.68 18.21
C VAL A 245 -9.88 12.38 18.09
N ASN A 246 -10.33 11.19 18.47
CA ASN A 246 -11.73 10.81 18.42
C ASN A 246 -12.57 11.36 19.58
N ILE A 247 -11.97 12.03 20.58
CA ILE A 247 -12.68 12.66 21.70
C ILE A 247 -12.80 14.16 21.41
N SER A 248 -14.01 14.62 21.07
CA SER A 248 -14.26 16.03 20.73
C SER A 248 -14.42 16.93 21.95
N ASP A 249 -14.91 16.38 23.06
CA ASP A 249 -15.10 17.12 24.30
C ASP A 249 -13.75 17.27 25.02
N LEU A 250 -13.34 18.52 25.25
CA LEU A 250 -12.03 18.82 25.83
C LEU A 250 -11.90 18.45 27.30
N GLU A 251 -13.00 18.47 28.07
CA GLU A 251 -12.97 18.10 29.48
C GLU A 251 -12.80 16.57 29.59
N ILE A 252 -13.60 15.82 28.81
CA ILE A 252 -13.47 14.36 28.72
C ILE A 252 -12.08 13.97 28.21
N LEU A 253 -11.56 14.66 27.18
CA LEU A 253 -10.22 14.39 26.66
C LEU A 253 -9.16 14.59 27.73
N ASN A 254 -9.24 15.68 28.50
CA ASN A 254 -8.29 15.97 29.56
C ASN A 254 -8.31 14.90 30.67
N GLU A 255 -9.49 14.47 31.09
CA GLU A 255 -9.66 13.37 32.05
C GLU A 255 -9.06 12.06 31.51
N LYS A 256 -9.31 11.73 30.23
CA LYS A 256 -8.76 10.50 29.61
C LYS A 256 -7.25 10.55 29.46
N ILE A 257 -6.67 11.70 29.16
CA ILE A 257 -5.21 11.88 29.13
C ILE A 257 -4.65 11.52 30.52
N GLN A 258 -5.11 12.18 31.59
CA GLN A 258 -4.61 11.93 32.94
C GLN A 258 -4.77 10.46 33.36
N PHE A 259 -5.97 9.91 33.19
CA PHE A 259 -6.26 8.53 33.54
C PHE A 259 -5.38 7.50 32.81
N LEU A 260 -5.14 7.69 31.51
CA LEU A 260 -4.28 6.78 30.76
C LEU A 260 -2.81 6.94 31.14
N TYR A 261 -2.37 8.16 31.45
CA TYR A 261 -0.99 8.41 31.88
C TYR A 261 -0.68 7.72 33.21
N GLU A 262 -1.57 7.78 34.20
CA GLU A 262 -1.41 7.09 35.49
C GLU A 262 -1.18 5.57 35.34
N LYS A 263 -1.76 4.97 34.30
CA LYS A 263 -1.63 3.55 33.99
C LYS A 263 -0.52 3.23 32.99
N THR A 264 0.19 4.24 32.51
CA THR A 264 1.21 4.07 31.48
C THR A 264 2.50 3.54 32.10
N PRO A 265 2.96 2.33 31.71
CA PRO A 265 4.20 1.78 32.21
C PRO A 265 5.41 2.58 31.69
N SER A 266 6.49 2.53 32.45
CA SER A 266 7.68 3.36 32.23
C SER A 266 8.27 3.22 30.81
N ASP A 267 8.24 2.03 30.21
CA ASP A 267 8.73 1.76 28.85
C ASP A 267 7.90 2.45 27.75
N ARG A 268 6.62 2.73 28.00
CA ARG A 268 5.72 3.42 27.05
C ARG A 268 5.62 4.93 27.24
N LYS A 269 6.18 5.49 28.31
CA LYS A 269 6.11 6.93 28.61
C LYS A 269 6.66 7.82 27.49
N LEU A 270 7.68 7.39 26.74
CA LEU A 270 8.19 8.17 25.60
C LEU A 270 7.18 8.27 24.45
N ILE A 271 6.44 7.18 24.19
CA ILE A 271 5.37 7.18 23.18
C ILE A 271 4.23 8.08 23.63
N TYR A 272 3.90 8.03 24.92
CA TYR A 272 2.90 8.89 25.53
C TYR A 272 3.28 10.37 25.42
N LEU A 273 4.55 10.72 25.69
CA LEU A 273 5.10 12.08 25.54
C LEU A 273 4.93 12.61 24.11
N GLU A 274 5.17 11.76 23.11
CA GLU A 274 4.96 12.13 21.71
C GLU A 274 3.49 12.42 21.42
N ALA A 275 2.56 11.58 21.92
CA ALA A 275 1.13 11.78 21.72
C ALA A 275 0.62 13.07 22.37
N ILE A 276 0.97 13.35 23.63
CA ILE A 276 0.55 14.59 24.31
C ILE A 276 1.16 15.84 23.70
N LYS A 277 2.32 15.75 23.03
CA LYS A 277 2.89 16.89 22.30
C LYS A 277 1.97 17.35 21.16
N HIS A 278 1.21 16.43 20.55
CA HIS A 278 0.18 16.78 19.58
C HIS A 278 -1.02 17.45 20.26
N GLU A 279 -1.49 16.90 21.39
CA GLU A 279 -2.63 17.44 22.15
C GLU A 279 -2.35 18.84 22.72
N PHE A 280 -1.13 19.08 23.23
CA PHE A 280 -0.68 20.38 23.77
C PHE A 280 -0.88 21.53 22.77
N LYS A 281 -0.74 21.26 21.47
CA LYS A 281 -0.86 22.29 20.42
C LYS A 281 -2.29 22.60 20.02
N LYS A 282 -3.28 21.79 20.44
CA LYS A 282 -4.66 21.92 19.97
C LYS A 282 -5.43 23.02 20.69
N ASP A 283 -5.32 23.08 22.02
CA ASP A 283 -6.11 23.99 22.83
C ASP A 283 -5.38 24.38 24.13
N GLN A 284 -5.58 25.63 24.58
CA GLN A 284 -4.98 26.15 25.81
C GLN A 284 -5.43 25.35 27.06
N LYS A 285 -6.66 24.84 27.08
CA LYS A 285 -7.19 24.02 28.19
C LYS A 285 -6.40 22.74 28.43
N LEU A 286 -5.74 22.21 27.40
CA LEU A 286 -4.94 20.98 27.49
C LEU A 286 -3.48 21.25 27.87
N GLN A 287 -3.02 22.50 27.76
CA GLN A 287 -1.60 22.83 27.89
C GLN A 287 -1.06 22.58 29.28
N GLU A 288 -1.81 22.89 30.33
CA GLU A 288 -1.38 22.69 31.72
C GLU A 288 -1.17 21.20 32.02
N THR A 289 -2.18 20.38 31.77
CA THR A 289 -2.11 18.93 31.96
C THR A 289 -1.01 18.29 31.12
N ALA A 290 -0.93 18.61 29.83
CA ALA A 290 0.10 18.05 28.96
C ALA A 290 1.52 18.49 29.37
N ARG A 291 1.70 19.73 29.85
CA ARG A 291 2.99 20.22 30.36
C ARG A 291 3.41 19.49 31.63
N ASN A 292 2.49 19.32 32.58
CA ASN A 292 2.80 18.62 33.84
C ASN A 292 3.22 17.16 33.58
N ILE A 293 2.46 16.45 32.73
CA ILE A 293 2.81 15.08 32.32
C ILE A 293 4.17 15.05 31.61
N ALA A 294 4.42 16.00 30.70
CA ALA A 294 5.70 16.07 30.00
C ALA A 294 6.88 16.26 30.96
N TYR A 295 6.73 17.11 31.98
CA TYR A 295 7.76 17.34 32.98
C TYR A 295 8.07 16.09 33.80
N GLU A 296 7.04 15.36 34.24
CA GLU A 296 7.24 14.10 34.95
C GLU A 296 7.97 13.07 34.11
N ILE A 297 7.55 12.88 32.84
CA ILE A 297 8.21 11.94 31.93
C ILE A 297 9.66 12.35 31.68
N ILE A 298 9.91 13.64 31.43
CA ILE A 298 11.26 14.17 31.18
C ILE A 298 12.13 13.98 32.42
N ALA A 299 11.64 14.32 33.61
CA ALA A 299 12.38 14.14 34.86
C ALA A 299 12.72 12.67 35.13
N GLU A 300 11.77 11.75 34.90
CA GLU A 300 12.01 10.31 35.06
C GLU A 300 13.06 9.78 34.06
N LYS A 301 13.00 10.23 32.80
CA LYS A 301 13.82 9.66 31.72
C LYS A 301 15.15 10.37 31.51
N VAL A 302 15.36 11.57 32.04
CA VAL A 302 16.59 12.36 31.79
C VAL A 302 17.85 11.66 32.28
N GLU A 303 17.77 10.81 33.30
CA GLU A 303 18.91 10.05 33.81
C GLU A 303 19.45 9.02 32.81
N THR A 304 18.55 8.36 32.09
CA THR A 304 18.88 7.30 31.12
C THR A 304 18.94 7.83 29.69
N ASN A 305 18.25 8.93 29.38
CA ASN A 305 18.24 9.58 28.09
C ASN A 305 18.39 11.10 28.25
N THR A 306 19.63 11.58 28.29
CA THR A 306 19.95 13.02 28.40
C THR A 306 19.34 13.87 27.29
N THR A 307 19.08 13.30 26.11
CA THR A 307 18.58 14.06 24.96
C THR A 307 17.12 14.47 25.12
N ILE A 308 16.36 13.77 25.99
CA ILE A 308 14.93 14.03 26.22
C ILE A 308 14.66 15.43 26.76
N ILE A 309 15.64 16.06 27.42
CA ILE A 309 15.53 17.44 27.90
C ILE A 309 15.19 18.45 26.79
N ASN A 310 15.51 18.12 25.53
CA ASN A 310 15.17 18.96 24.38
C ASN A 310 13.66 19.03 24.14
N GLU A 311 12.86 18.07 24.64
CA GLU A 311 11.41 18.08 24.48
C GLU A 311 10.76 19.23 25.28
N LEU A 312 11.42 19.75 26.34
CA LEU A 312 10.90 20.86 27.16
C LEU A 312 10.56 22.10 26.32
N LYS A 313 11.28 22.35 25.22
CA LYS A 313 11.03 23.49 24.32
C LYS A 313 9.64 23.42 23.66
N HIS A 314 9.09 22.21 23.48
CA HIS A 314 7.80 22.02 22.84
C HIS A 314 6.62 22.33 23.78
N PHE A 315 6.83 22.21 25.10
CA PHE A 315 5.82 22.49 26.12
C PHE A 315 5.94 23.88 26.75
N ASN A 316 7.02 24.61 26.41
CA ASN A 316 7.30 25.99 26.86
C ASN A 316 7.65 26.92 25.68
N PRO A 317 6.78 27.05 24.66
CA PRO A 317 7.11 27.80 23.45
C PRO A 317 7.34 29.30 23.68
N GLN A 318 6.85 29.86 24.80
CA GLN A 318 6.98 31.29 25.15
C GLN A 318 8.12 31.56 26.14
N ASP A 319 8.82 30.54 26.62
CA ASP A 319 9.92 30.69 27.58
C ASP A 319 11.26 30.71 26.83
N GLU A 320 11.83 31.89 26.65
CA GLU A 320 13.15 32.04 26.01
C GLU A 320 14.31 31.57 26.91
N VAL A 321 14.09 31.51 28.23
CA VAL A 321 15.11 31.09 29.21
C VAL A 321 15.29 29.57 29.16
N ILE A 322 14.23 28.81 28.86
CA ILE A 322 14.29 27.34 28.81
C ILE A 322 15.36 26.83 27.84
N LEU A 323 15.59 27.52 26.72
CA LEU A 323 16.61 27.12 25.74
C LEU A 323 18.03 27.25 26.31
N LYS A 324 18.27 28.30 27.12
CA LYS A 324 19.56 28.51 27.80
C LYS A 324 19.78 27.43 28.85
N ASP A 325 18.74 27.05 29.60
CA ASP A 325 18.84 26.05 30.65
C ASP A 325 19.00 24.63 30.08
N ILE A 326 18.29 24.29 28.99
CA ILE A 326 18.52 23.07 28.20
C ILE A 326 19.99 22.99 27.77
N SER A 327 20.55 24.08 27.24
CA SER A 327 21.95 24.12 26.81
C SER A 327 22.91 23.94 27.98
N ARG A 328 22.70 24.67 29.09
CA ARG A 328 23.53 24.59 30.31
C ARG A 328 23.54 23.17 30.88
N TYR A 329 22.38 22.53 30.96
CA TYR A 329 22.26 21.16 31.45
C TYR A 329 23.09 20.18 30.61
N LYS A 330 23.00 20.28 29.27
CA LYS A 330 23.79 19.43 28.35
C LYS A 330 25.29 19.65 28.49
N THR A 331 25.74 20.91 28.54
CA THR A 331 27.17 21.24 28.69
C THR A 331 27.71 20.86 30.06
N GLY A 332 26.94 21.06 31.12
CA GLY A 332 27.31 20.69 32.49
C GLY A 332 27.52 19.19 32.67
N ARG A 333 26.64 18.37 32.08
CA ARG A 333 26.78 16.90 32.10
C ARG A 333 27.95 16.40 31.26
N ASN A 334 28.21 16.98 30.09
CA ASN A 334 29.35 16.59 29.26
C ASN A 334 30.69 16.77 29.98
N LYS A 335 30.83 17.77 30.86
CA LYS A 335 32.02 17.94 31.70
C LYS A 335 32.15 16.87 32.79
N MET A 336 31.05 16.30 33.25
CA MET A 336 31.02 15.30 34.31
C MET A 336 31.42 13.89 33.83
N PHE A 337 31.29 13.62 32.51
CA PHE A 337 31.71 12.37 31.87
C PHE A 337 33.11 12.42 31.23
N LEU A 338 33.76 13.60 31.21
CA LEU A 338 35.10 13.82 30.66
C LEU A 338 36.20 13.83 31.75
N ASN A 339 35.82 13.65 33.02
CA ASN A 339 36.69 13.38 34.16
C ASN A 339 36.38 11.98 34.69
#